data_AF-A0A4R1YV44-F1
#
_entry.id   AF-A0A4R1YV44-F1
#
_cell.length_a   1.000
_cell.length_b   1.000
_cell.length_c   1.000
_cell.angle_alpha   90.00
_cell.angle_beta   90.00
_cell.angle_gamma   90.00
#
_symmetry.space_group_name_H-M   'P 1'
#
loop_
_entity.id
_entity.type
_entity.pdbx_description
1 polymer ?
#
loop_
_entity_poly.entity_id
_entity_poly.type
_entity_poly.pdbx_seq_one_letter_code
_entity_poly.pdbx_strand_id
1 'polypeptide(L)'
;MAEGITKKFYGSDTYVQSVGVRNDREVDGFSVAVCDEIGVEIDRHQTRSFDEMEEWGDDLSGFDLIIAMSPASLRRAQELTRYYHLDVEYWPVLDPTGLGETREAKLAAYRQTRDQIVERLIGRFGPPMQGREP
;
A
#
# COMPACT_ATOMS: atom_id res chain seq x y z
N MET A 1 5.06 0.59 0.60
CA MET A 1 5.25 -0.45 -0.45
C MET A 1 4.13 -0.39 -1.49
N ALA A 2 2.88 -0.75 -1.14
CA ALA A 2 1.78 -0.87 -2.11
C ALA A 2 1.58 0.37 -3.00
N GLU A 3 1.48 1.57 -2.41
CA GLU A 3 1.32 2.82 -3.17
C GLU A 3 2.43 3.03 -4.20
N GLY A 4 3.70 2.87 -3.82
CA GLY A 4 4.82 3.04 -4.73
C GLY A 4 4.79 2.04 -5.89
N ILE A 5 4.43 0.78 -5.61
CA ILE A 5 4.30 -0.26 -6.63
C ILE A 5 3.15 0.07 -7.60
N THR A 6 1.99 0.49 -7.08
CA THR A 6 0.84 0.91 -7.89
C THR A 6 1.20 2.08 -8.81
N LYS A 7 1.86 3.12 -8.27
CA LYS A 7 2.32 4.29 -9.06
C LYS A 7 3.27 3.87 -10.17
N LYS A 8 4.18 2.94 -9.89
CA LYS A 8 5.08 2.41 -10.93
C LYS A 8 4.32 1.61 -11.99
N PHE A 9 3.39 0.74 -11.59
CA PHE A 9 2.74 -0.17 -12.52
C PHE A 9 1.71 0.51 -13.42
N TYR A 10 0.95 1.46 -12.88
CA TYR A 10 -0.22 2.03 -13.56
C TYR A 10 -0.11 3.55 -13.79
N GLY A 11 1.02 4.15 -13.42
CA GLY A 11 1.31 5.56 -13.72
C GLY A 11 0.39 6.54 -13.00
N SER A 12 0.09 7.65 -13.67
CA SER A 12 -0.73 8.76 -13.15
C SER A 12 -2.21 8.65 -13.46
N ASP A 13 -2.63 7.65 -14.24
CA ASP A 13 -4.04 7.44 -14.59
C ASP A 13 -4.87 6.96 -13.38
N THR A 14 -4.20 6.54 -12.31
CA THR A 14 -4.81 6.17 -11.02
C THR A 14 -4.25 7.05 -9.91
N TYR A 15 -5.12 7.81 -9.25
CA TYR A 15 -4.76 8.51 -8.02
C TYR A 15 -4.69 7.50 -6.87
N VAL A 16 -3.50 7.35 -6.29
CA VAL A 16 -3.26 6.40 -5.19
C VAL A 16 -2.54 7.07 -4.03
N GLN A 17 -3.09 6.85 -2.85
CA GLN A 17 -2.55 7.24 -1.56
C GLN A 17 -2.60 6.04 -0.61
N SER A 18 -1.74 6.05 0.41
CA SER A 18 -1.72 5.04 1.47
C SER A 18 -1.76 5.68 2.84
N VAL A 19 -2.37 4.95 3.76
CA VAL A 19 -2.54 5.35 5.16
C VAL A 19 -2.26 4.19 6.10
N GLY A 20 -1.72 4.52 7.27
CA GLY A 20 -1.54 3.61 8.39
C GLY A 20 -2.66 3.75 9.43
N VAL A 21 -2.98 2.66 10.13
CA VAL A 21 -3.83 2.71 11.34
C VAL A 21 -3.08 3.32 12.53
N ARG A 22 -1.74 3.40 12.46
CA ARG A 22 -0.87 4.07 13.44
C ARG A 22 0.11 4.95 12.69
N ASN A 23 0.38 6.14 13.22
CA ASN A 23 1.04 7.20 12.45
C ASN A 23 2.52 7.45 12.74
N ASP A 24 3.11 6.76 13.72
CA ASP A 24 4.43 7.17 14.22
C ASP A 24 5.61 6.37 13.65
N ARG A 25 5.61 6.04 12.34
CA ARG A 25 6.71 5.27 11.76
C ARG A 25 7.28 5.94 10.52
N GLU A 26 8.57 6.28 10.59
CA GLU A 26 9.42 6.48 9.42
C GLU A 26 9.33 5.25 8.50
N VAL A 27 9.57 5.45 7.20
CA VAL A 27 9.55 4.34 6.24
C VAL A 27 10.58 3.29 6.65
N ASP A 28 10.11 2.07 6.87
CA ASP A 28 10.97 0.96 7.28
C ASP A 28 12.04 0.66 6.22
N GLY A 29 13.31 0.60 6.65
CA GLY A 29 14.44 0.43 5.75
C GLY A 29 14.45 -0.91 4.97
N PHE A 30 13.82 -1.96 5.50
CA PHE A 30 13.67 -3.22 4.74
C PHE A 30 12.66 -3.04 3.61
N SER A 31 11.57 -2.32 3.84
CA SER A 31 10.60 -1.95 2.81
C SER A 31 11.25 -1.16 1.68
N VAL A 32 12.11 -0.19 2.01
CA VAL A 32 12.88 0.58 1.03
C VAL A 32 13.76 -0.36 0.20
N ALA A 33 14.56 -1.20 0.87
CA ALA A 33 15.49 -2.11 0.19
C ALA A 33 14.80 -3.06 -0.79
N VAL A 34 13.68 -3.69 -0.40
CA VAL A 34 12.99 -4.63 -1.28
C VAL A 34 12.20 -3.93 -2.40
N CYS A 35 11.76 -2.68 -2.18
CA CYS A 35 11.13 -1.90 -3.24
C CYS A 35 12.16 -1.41 -4.26
N ASP A 36 13.37 -1.04 -3.82
CA ASP A 36 14.47 -0.65 -4.69
C ASP A 36 14.91 -1.80 -5.63
N GLU A 37 14.86 -3.05 -5.17
CA GLU A 37 15.13 -4.24 -6.00
C GLU A 37 14.25 -4.33 -7.25
N ILE A 38 13.03 -3.77 -7.20
CA ILE A 38 12.11 -3.70 -8.35
C ILE A 38 12.04 -2.28 -8.92
N GLY A 39 12.97 -1.40 -8.56
CA GLY A 39 13.09 -0.02 -9.00
C GLY A 39 11.92 0.87 -8.55
N VAL A 40 11.40 0.67 -7.35
CA VAL A 40 10.34 1.49 -6.73
C VAL A 40 10.96 2.29 -5.58
N GLU A 41 11.06 3.61 -5.76
CA GLU A 41 11.56 4.55 -4.74
C GLU A 41 10.43 4.88 -3.74
N ILE A 42 10.61 4.59 -2.45
CA ILE A 42 9.63 4.88 -1.38
C ILE A 42 10.24 5.58 -0.16
N ASP A 43 11.52 5.91 -0.16
CA ASP A 43 12.24 6.54 0.96
C ASP A 43 11.69 7.92 1.30
N ARG A 44 11.15 8.65 0.31
CA ARG A 44 10.53 9.98 0.50
C ARG A 44 9.06 9.93 0.91
N HIS A 45 8.48 8.73 1.02
CA HIS A 45 7.07 8.58 1.32
C HIS A 45 6.80 8.99 2.78
N GLN A 46 5.86 9.91 2.99
CA GLN A 46 5.43 10.30 4.33
C GLN A 46 4.21 9.47 4.73
N THR A 47 4.36 8.71 5.81
CA THR A 47 3.28 7.97 6.44
C THR A 47 2.21 8.96 6.90
N ARG A 48 0.97 8.69 6.56
CA ARG A 48 -0.21 9.47 6.97
C ARG A 48 -1.20 8.57 7.69
N SER A 49 -1.96 9.13 8.62
CA SER A 49 -3.09 8.43 9.24
C SER A 49 -4.41 8.78 8.56
N PHE A 50 -5.43 7.96 8.84
CA PHE A 50 -6.80 8.30 8.47
C PHE A 50 -7.26 9.64 9.06
N ASP A 51 -6.89 9.91 10.31
CA ASP A 51 -7.34 11.12 11.01
C ASP A 51 -6.68 12.38 10.39
N GLU A 52 -5.42 12.29 9.96
CA GLU A 52 -4.76 13.37 9.20
C GLU A 52 -5.39 13.62 7.83
N MET A 53 -5.85 12.58 7.14
CA MET A 53 -6.58 12.77 5.87
C MET A 53 -7.90 13.50 6.09
N GLU A 54 -8.65 13.15 7.13
CA GLU A 54 -9.88 13.88 7.50
C GLU A 54 -9.57 15.33 7.92
N GLU A 55 -8.52 15.57 8.71
CA GLU A 55 -8.11 16.91 9.15
C GLU A 55 -7.60 17.79 8.01
N TRP A 56 -6.97 17.21 6.99
CA TRP A 56 -6.47 17.93 5.81
C TRP A 56 -7.58 18.31 4.84
N GLY A 57 -8.83 17.90 5.11
CA GLY A 57 -9.96 18.14 4.23
C GLY A 57 -9.85 17.38 2.91
N ASP A 58 -9.01 16.34 2.85
CA ASP A 58 -9.07 15.34 1.79
C ASP A 58 -10.40 14.62 1.97
N ASP A 59 -11.38 15.01 1.18
CA ASP A 59 -12.68 14.36 1.18
C ASP A 59 -12.46 12.92 0.75
N LEU A 60 -12.63 11.98 1.67
CA LEU A 60 -12.54 10.55 1.40
C LEU A 60 -13.50 10.15 0.25
N SER A 61 -14.48 11.00 -0.08
CA SER A 61 -15.31 10.92 -1.29
C SER A 61 -14.54 10.97 -2.62
N GLY A 62 -13.31 11.49 -2.62
CA GLY A 62 -12.45 11.58 -3.80
C GLY A 62 -11.78 10.25 -4.19
N PHE A 63 -11.99 9.20 -3.42
CA PHE A 63 -11.54 7.85 -3.74
C PHE A 63 -12.73 6.99 -4.15
N ASP A 64 -12.53 6.05 -5.07
CA ASP A 64 -13.57 5.08 -5.43
C ASP A 64 -13.42 3.74 -4.65
N LEU A 65 -12.19 3.45 -4.19
CA LEU A 65 -11.82 2.14 -3.63
C LEU A 65 -10.82 2.28 -2.48
N ILE A 66 -11.10 1.58 -1.38
CA ILE A 66 -10.15 1.32 -0.29
C ILE A 66 -9.70 -0.14 -0.34
N ILE A 67 -8.38 -0.36 -0.33
CA ILE A 67 -7.79 -1.70 -0.20
C ILE A 67 -7.27 -1.87 1.23
N ALA A 68 -7.95 -2.71 2.01
CA ALA A 68 -7.55 -3.05 3.37
C ALA A 68 -6.59 -4.25 3.38
N MET A 69 -5.40 -4.06 3.95
CA MET A 69 -4.34 -5.08 4.00
C MET A 69 -4.23 -5.82 5.34
N SER A 70 -5.02 -5.43 6.35
CA SER A 70 -5.06 -6.08 7.66
C SER A 70 -6.47 -6.04 8.26
N PRO A 71 -6.81 -6.94 9.20
CA PRO A 71 -8.13 -6.93 9.85
C PRO A 71 -8.44 -5.60 10.55
N ALA A 72 -7.42 -4.92 11.10
CA ALA A 72 -7.58 -3.61 11.71
C ALA A 72 -7.94 -2.54 10.67
N SER A 73 -7.24 -2.53 9.53
CA SER A 73 -7.52 -1.59 8.43
C SER A 73 -8.89 -1.85 7.80
N LEU A 74 -9.31 -3.11 7.70
CA LEU A 74 -10.64 -3.46 7.17
C LEU A 74 -11.76 -2.91 8.03
N ARG A 75 -11.68 -3.10 9.35
CA ARG A 75 -12.68 -2.54 10.28
C ARG A 75 -12.75 -1.03 10.16
N ARG A 76 -11.61 -0.34 10.13
CA ARG A 76 -11.56 1.13 9.97
C ARG A 76 -12.16 1.56 8.63
N ALA A 77 -11.82 0.90 7.53
CA ALA A 77 -12.40 1.18 6.22
C ALA A 77 -13.93 1.00 6.20
N GLN A 78 -14.45 -0.07 6.80
CA GLN A 78 -15.89 -0.32 6.88
C GLN A 78 -16.64 0.74 7.71
N GLU A 79 -16.02 1.31 8.73
CA GLU A 79 -16.60 2.44 9.47
C GLU A 79 -16.75 3.68 8.57
N LEU A 80 -15.77 3.93 7.69
CA LEU A 80 -15.78 5.07 6.76
C LEU A 80 -16.84 4.90 5.66
N THR A 81 -17.08 3.69 5.16
CA THR A 81 -18.14 3.43 4.15
C THR A 81 -19.56 3.71 4.63
N ARG A 82 -19.76 3.92 5.95
CA ARG A 82 -21.07 4.34 6.48
C ARG A 82 -21.44 5.76 6.06
N TYR A 83 -20.44 6.58 5.73
CA TYR A 83 -20.60 8.00 5.40
C TYR A 83 -20.31 8.30 3.93
N TYR A 84 -19.49 7.47 3.27
CA TYR A 84 -19.06 7.65 1.88
C TYR A 84 -19.38 6.41 1.04
N HIS A 85 -19.77 6.61 -0.22
CA HIS A 85 -20.00 5.53 -1.18
C HIS A 85 -18.66 5.00 -1.73
N LEU A 86 -17.95 4.23 -0.90
CA LEU A 86 -16.65 3.66 -1.22
C LEU A 86 -16.73 2.14 -1.30
N ASP A 87 -16.10 1.57 -2.33
CA ASP A 87 -15.86 0.14 -2.36
C ASP A 87 -14.72 -0.21 -1.41
N VAL A 88 -14.82 -1.35 -0.73
CA VAL A 88 -13.77 -1.86 0.15
C VAL A 88 -13.40 -3.27 -0.25
N GLU A 89 -12.13 -3.46 -0.59
CA GLU A 89 -11.55 -4.77 -0.85
C GLU A 89 -10.62 -5.18 0.29
N TYR A 90 -10.66 -6.46 0.66
CA TYR A 90 -9.76 -7.01 1.67
C TYR A 90 -8.69 -7.89 1.02
N TRP A 91 -7.45 -7.44 1.06
CA TRP A 91 -6.29 -8.13 0.52
C TRP A 91 -5.38 -8.57 1.67
N PRO A 92 -5.63 -9.73 2.29
CA PRO A 92 -4.75 -10.21 3.34
C PRO A 92 -3.36 -10.46 2.74
N VAL A 93 -2.38 -9.76 3.29
CA VAL A 93 -0.95 -9.92 2.98
C VAL A 93 -0.21 -10.23 4.27
N LEU A 94 0.90 -10.94 4.14
CA LEU A 94 1.80 -11.19 5.26
C LEU A 94 2.30 -9.86 5.82
N ASP A 95 2.20 -9.67 7.14
CA ASP A 95 2.94 -8.59 7.83
C ASP A 95 4.37 -9.08 8.08
N PRO A 96 5.39 -8.49 7.42
CA PRO A 96 6.77 -8.92 7.57
C PRO A 96 7.41 -8.38 8.87
N THR A 97 6.73 -7.48 9.58
CA THR A 97 7.23 -6.84 10.79
C THR A 97 7.52 -7.88 11.87
N GLY A 98 8.77 -7.96 12.32
CA GLY A 98 9.17 -8.90 13.38
C GLY A 98 9.40 -10.34 12.93
N LEU A 99 9.30 -10.63 11.63
CA LEU A 99 9.66 -11.94 11.08
C LEU A 99 11.17 -12.01 10.78
N GLY A 100 11.79 -13.13 11.17
CA GLY A 100 13.21 -13.41 10.90
C GLY A 100 14.17 -12.85 11.95
N GLU A 101 15.18 -13.65 12.28
CA GLU A 101 16.20 -13.29 13.29
C GLU A 101 17.44 -12.63 12.67
N THR A 102 17.75 -12.95 11.41
CA THR A 102 18.87 -12.39 10.65
C THR A 102 18.39 -11.32 9.67
N ARG A 103 19.32 -10.47 9.20
CA ARG A 103 19.01 -9.46 8.17
C ARG A 103 18.44 -10.08 6.89
N GLU A 104 19.01 -11.19 6.43
CA GLU A 104 18.52 -11.89 5.25
C GLU A 104 17.15 -12.54 5.45
N ALA A 105 16.90 -13.13 6.62
CA ALA A 105 15.59 -13.68 6.93
C ALA A 105 14.50 -12.58 6.95
N LYS A 106 14.83 -11.40 7.49
CA LYS A 106 13.97 -10.23 7.43
C LYS A 106 13.72 -9.79 5.99
N LEU A 107 14.77 -9.59 5.20
CA LEU A 107 14.64 -9.22 3.77
C LEU A 107 13.78 -10.21 3.00
N ALA A 108 13.95 -11.52 3.22
CA ALA A 108 13.12 -12.56 2.60
C ALA A 108 11.63 -12.41 2.93
N ALA A 109 11.28 -12.12 4.19
CA ALA A 109 9.89 -11.87 4.59
C ALA A 109 9.31 -10.62 3.90
N TYR A 110 10.08 -9.53 3.82
CA TYR A 110 9.64 -8.31 3.13
C TYR A 110 9.48 -8.52 1.62
N ARG A 111 10.37 -9.29 0.97
CA ARG A 111 10.22 -9.69 -0.44
C ARG A 111 8.95 -10.50 -0.64
N GLN A 112 8.67 -11.46 0.24
CA GLN A 112 7.43 -12.24 0.18
C GLN A 112 6.18 -11.35 0.27
N THR A 113 6.15 -10.39 1.20
CA THR A 113 5.04 -9.43 1.29
C THR A 113 4.92 -8.56 0.04
N ARG A 114 6.04 -8.03 -0.47
CA ARG A 114 6.08 -7.25 -1.72
C ARG A 114 5.50 -8.05 -2.89
N ASP A 115 5.92 -9.30 -3.04
CA ASP A 115 5.52 -10.16 -4.16
C ASP A 115 4.02 -10.50 -4.05
N GLN A 116 3.49 -10.73 -2.84
CA GLN A 116 2.04 -10.87 -2.63
C GLN A 116 1.26 -9.61 -3.03
N ILE A 117 1.77 -8.42 -2.71
CA ILE A 117 1.13 -7.16 -3.13
C ILE A 117 1.13 -7.04 -4.65
N VAL A 118 2.26 -7.35 -5.29
CA VAL A 118 2.40 -7.37 -6.76
C VAL A 118 1.40 -8.33 -7.40
N GLU A 119 1.29 -9.56 -6.92
CA GLU A 119 0.35 -10.55 -7.43
C GLU A 119 -1.11 -10.07 -7.31
N ARG A 120 -1.47 -9.46 -6.18
CA ARG A 120 -2.82 -8.91 -5.97
C ARG A 120 -3.12 -7.74 -6.91
N LEU A 121 -2.16 -6.82 -7.06
CA LEU A 121 -2.28 -5.68 -7.97
C LEU A 121 -2.47 -6.16 -9.41
N ILE A 122 -1.66 -7.12 -9.87
CA ILE A 122 -1.76 -7.66 -11.21
C ILE A 122 -3.07 -8.41 -11.41
N GLY A 123 -3.48 -9.22 -10.43
CA GLY A 123 -4.74 -9.96 -10.48
C GLY A 123 -5.97 -9.06 -10.56
N ARG A 124 -5.93 -7.88 -9.91
CA ARG A 124 -7.05 -6.93 -9.88
C ARG A 124 -7.08 -5.94 -11.05
N PHE A 125 -5.93 -5.42 -11.42
CA PHE A 125 -5.82 -4.28 -12.34
C PHE A 125 -5.16 -4.65 -13.69
N GLY A 126 -4.71 -5.90 -13.83
CA GLY A 126 -4.03 -6.39 -15.03
C GLY A 126 -2.50 -6.21 -14.98
N PRO A 127 -1.78 -6.60 -16.04
CA PRO A 127 -0.33 -6.46 -16.09
C PRO A 127 0.10 -4.98 -16.03
N PRO A 128 1.33 -4.68 -15.54
CA PRO A 128 1.86 -3.33 -15.51
C PRO A 128 1.81 -2.65 -16.89
N MET A 129 1.39 -1.38 -16.94
CA MET A 129 1.32 -0.60 -18.18
C MET A 129 2.70 -0.13 -18.67
N GLN A 130 3.70 -0.06 -17.78
CA GLN A 130 5.09 0.20 -18.16
C GLN A 130 5.66 -0.99 -18.93
N GLY A 131 5.58 -0.90 -20.26
CA GLY A 131 5.88 -1.97 -21.22
C GLY A 131 5.05 -1.87 -22.51
N ARG A 132 3.98 -1.05 -22.50
CA ARG A 132 3.29 -0.63 -23.71
C ARG A 132 4.06 0.55 -24.31
N GLU A 133 4.93 0.29 -25.29
CA GLU A 133 5.33 1.35 -26.21
C GLU A 133 4.06 1.97 -26.82
N PRO A 134 4.01 3.30 -26.98
CA PRO A 134 2.85 3.99 -27.56
C PRO A 134 2.50 3.48 -28.95
#